data_AF-A0A9X5GPX7-F1
#
_entry.id   AF-A0A9X5GPX7-F1
#
_cell.length_a   1.000
_cell.length_b   1.000
_cell.length_c   1.000
_cell.angle_alpha   90.00
_cell.angle_beta   90.00
_cell.angle_gamma   90.00
#
_symmetry.space_group_name_H-M   'P 1'
#
loop_
_entity.id
_entity.type
_entity.pdbx_description
1 polymer ?
#
loop_
_entity_poly.entity_id
_entity_poly.type
_entity_poly.pdbx_seq_one_letter_code
_entity_poly.pdbx_strand_id
1 'polypeptide(L)'
;MKTEKVLWRKKYITVLILSLLILAAVLYGIRNGRRNDKGGNILAGASPDTSAFQMYYFDGETVAVRTLYDSGAEKEVIKKINGIPLQAAEEDALSQMEPPFYGFWVSSQDGFDISVTASGGVWLKNDGAVYYGDTDLSGLWEQMEGKDEDTWNALNFPNAGRLSAYHTIFLLKADEQTAEVPEGLTLTVEDIGTSEITVRITNNSGEEFSYGEYFSIQKQIDGQWYTVPVRADNVGFQDIAHILPNGESASETYNLNIYGTLEPGTYRLVVETLSAEFLVGHGRMAGIEGE
;
A
#
# COMPACT_ATOMS: atom_id res chain seq x y z
N MET A 1 2.47 -24.57 -58.79
CA MET A 1 3.54 -24.88 -57.79
C MET A 1 4.63 -23.80 -57.62
N LYS A 2 5.13 -23.12 -58.68
CA LYS A 2 6.14 -22.03 -58.51
C LYS A 2 5.54 -20.73 -57.96
N THR A 3 4.32 -20.38 -58.36
CA THR A 3 3.68 -19.10 -58.01
C THR A 3 3.23 -19.01 -56.54
N GLU A 4 2.77 -20.13 -55.97
CA GLU A 4 2.35 -20.20 -54.55
C GLU A 4 3.54 -20.09 -53.59
N LYS A 5 4.68 -20.72 -53.87
CA LYS A 5 5.90 -20.58 -53.05
C LYS A 5 6.43 -19.14 -53.02
N VAL A 6 6.28 -18.39 -54.11
CA VAL A 6 6.67 -16.97 -54.18
C VAL A 6 5.72 -16.09 -53.39
N LEU A 7 4.41 -16.36 -53.48
CA LEU A 7 3.39 -15.65 -52.70
C LEU A 7 3.55 -15.93 -51.18
N TRP A 8 3.84 -17.17 -50.83
CA TRP A 8 4.07 -17.63 -49.46
C TRP A 8 5.33 -16.99 -48.86
N ARG A 9 6.44 -16.95 -49.60
CA ARG A 9 7.66 -16.22 -49.20
C ARG A 9 7.42 -14.73 -48.98
N LYS A 10 6.65 -14.06 -49.85
CA LYS A 10 6.34 -12.63 -49.70
C LYS A 10 5.53 -12.34 -48.43
N LYS A 11 4.50 -13.14 -48.12
CA LYS A 11 3.72 -13.00 -46.89
C LYS A 11 4.57 -13.16 -45.62
N TYR A 12 5.44 -14.16 -45.58
CA TYR A 12 6.34 -14.38 -44.44
C TYR A 12 7.35 -13.26 -44.25
N ILE A 13 7.89 -12.70 -45.35
CA ILE A 13 8.79 -11.54 -45.29
C ILE A 13 8.05 -10.32 -44.73
N THR A 14 6.81 -10.06 -45.17
CA THR A 14 6.02 -8.93 -44.65
C THR A 14 5.69 -9.10 -43.17
N VAL A 15 5.30 -10.31 -42.73
CA VAL A 15 5.04 -10.61 -41.30
C VAL A 15 6.30 -10.45 -40.47
N LEU A 16 7.45 -10.97 -40.93
CA LEU A 16 8.73 -10.84 -40.24
C LEU A 16 9.14 -9.37 -40.05
N ILE A 17 8.94 -8.53 -41.07
CA ILE A 17 9.24 -7.09 -41.00
C ILE A 17 8.32 -6.40 -39.99
N LEU A 18 7.02 -6.72 -39.99
CA LEU A 18 6.06 -6.21 -38.98
C LEU A 18 6.44 -6.64 -37.56
N SER A 19 6.83 -7.90 -37.35
CA SER A 19 7.30 -8.40 -36.06
C SER A 19 8.57 -7.68 -35.59
N LEU A 20 9.52 -7.43 -36.49
CA LEU A 20 10.75 -6.69 -36.17
C LEU A 20 10.47 -5.21 -35.88
N LEU A 21 9.49 -4.59 -36.54
CA LEU A 21 9.07 -3.22 -36.25
C LEU A 21 8.35 -3.11 -34.90
N ILE A 22 7.52 -4.09 -34.53
CA ILE A 22 6.89 -4.17 -33.21
C ILE A 22 7.96 -4.39 -32.14
N LEU A 23 8.90 -5.32 -32.38
CA LEU A 23 10.01 -5.56 -31.45
C LEU A 23 10.91 -4.33 -31.32
N ALA A 24 11.19 -3.62 -32.42
CA ALA A 24 11.93 -2.37 -32.39
C ALA A 24 11.16 -1.25 -31.66
N ALA A 25 9.83 -1.17 -31.79
CA ALA A 25 8.99 -0.24 -31.05
C ALA A 25 8.92 -0.57 -29.56
N VAL A 26 8.87 -1.87 -29.20
CA VAL A 26 8.95 -2.33 -27.81
C VAL A 26 10.33 -2.06 -27.23
N LEU A 27 11.42 -2.38 -27.94
CA LEU A 27 12.78 -2.08 -27.51
C LEU A 27 13.05 -0.57 -27.45
N TYR A 28 12.46 0.21 -28.36
CA TYR A 28 12.50 1.67 -28.33
C TYR A 28 11.67 2.23 -27.18
N GLY A 29 10.51 1.63 -26.85
CA GLY A 29 9.71 1.95 -25.66
C GLY A 29 10.44 1.61 -24.36
N ILE A 30 11.12 0.46 -24.29
CA ILE A 30 11.97 0.07 -23.15
C ILE A 30 13.19 0.99 -23.03
N ARG A 31 13.81 1.36 -24.17
CA ARG A 31 14.98 2.26 -24.22
C ARG A 31 14.63 3.72 -23.95
N ASN A 32 13.46 4.19 -24.35
CA ASN A 32 12.95 5.53 -24.02
C ASN A 32 12.20 5.58 -22.68
N GLY A 33 11.78 4.43 -22.13
CA GLY A 33 11.39 4.28 -20.74
C GLY A 33 12.59 4.42 -19.80
N ARG A 34 13.78 4.05 -20.26
CA ARG A 34 15.08 4.52 -19.73
C ARG A 34 15.40 5.94 -20.22
N ARG A 35 14.50 6.89 -19.94
CA ARG A 35 14.78 8.32 -20.12
C ARG A 35 15.67 8.77 -18.97
N ASN A 36 16.85 9.33 -19.29
CA ASN A 36 17.76 10.09 -18.41
C ASN A 36 17.32 10.14 -16.93
N ASP A 37 17.74 9.10 -16.25
CA ASP A 37 17.59 8.58 -14.90
C ASP A 37 18.13 9.48 -13.76
N LYS A 38 18.04 10.80 -13.94
CA LYS A 38 17.99 11.71 -12.80
C LYS A 38 16.54 11.67 -12.32
N GLY A 39 16.21 10.86 -11.31
CA GLY A 39 14.88 10.70 -10.70
C GLY A 39 14.24 11.98 -10.15
N GLY A 40 14.72 13.18 -10.49
CA GLY A 40 13.96 14.40 -10.28
C GLY A 40 12.61 14.31 -10.99
N ASN A 41 11.64 15.09 -10.51
CA ASN A 41 10.23 15.01 -10.88
C ASN A 41 9.45 13.81 -10.30
N ILE A 42 9.72 13.45 -9.03
CA ILE A 42 9.10 12.30 -8.35
C ILE A 42 7.57 12.41 -8.19
N LEU A 43 7.02 13.62 -8.16
CA LEU A 43 5.58 13.90 -8.13
C LEU A 43 5.01 14.16 -9.53
N ALA A 44 5.63 13.60 -10.58
CA ALA A 44 5.11 13.69 -11.94
C ALA A 44 3.66 13.17 -12.01
N GLY A 45 2.77 13.99 -12.58
CA GLY A 45 1.34 13.66 -12.71
C GLY A 45 0.46 14.22 -11.60
N ALA A 46 1.02 14.84 -10.56
CA ALA A 46 0.27 15.51 -9.51
C ALA A 46 -0.67 16.59 -10.08
N SER A 47 -1.87 16.67 -9.53
CA SER A 47 -2.90 17.63 -9.96
C SER A 47 -3.29 18.61 -8.85
N PRO A 48 -2.47 19.64 -8.59
CA PRO A 48 -2.74 20.64 -7.55
C PRO A 48 -3.94 21.56 -7.87
N ASP A 49 -4.54 21.42 -9.06
CA ASP A 49 -5.76 22.16 -9.41
C ASP A 49 -7.04 21.39 -9.02
N THR A 50 -6.93 20.10 -8.70
CA THR A 50 -8.07 19.22 -8.41
C THR A 50 -7.89 18.35 -7.17
N SER A 51 -6.77 18.48 -6.48
CA SER A 51 -6.42 17.74 -5.27
C SER A 51 -5.74 18.70 -4.30
N ALA A 52 -5.82 18.40 -3.01
CA ALA A 52 -5.00 19.06 -2.01
C ALA A 52 -3.61 18.39 -1.97
N PHE A 53 -2.62 19.11 -1.48
CA PHE A 53 -1.31 18.55 -1.18
C PHE A 53 -1.18 18.30 0.33
N GLN A 54 -0.77 17.10 0.71
CA GLN A 54 -0.48 16.75 2.10
C GLN A 54 1.00 16.47 2.26
N MET A 55 1.59 17.05 3.31
CA MET A 55 2.91 16.68 3.80
C MET A 55 2.74 15.99 5.15
N TYR A 56 3.49 14.92 5.37
CA TYR A 56 3.51 14.16 6.61
C TYR A 56 4.88 14.28 7.25
N TYR A 57 4.90 14.25 8.58
CA TYR A 57 6.09 14.17 9.40
C TYR A 57 5.89 13.06 10.43
N PHE A 58 6.85 12.15 10.54
CA PHE A 58 6.82 11.07 11.50
C PHE A 58 8.18 10.98 12.21
N ASP A 59 8.20 11.26 13.51
CA ASP A 59 9.39 11.23 14.36
C ASP A 59 9.74 9.83 14.90
N GLY A 60 8.95 8.82 14.54
CA GLY A 60 9.05 7.45 15.04
C GLY A 60 8.02 7.12 16.11
N GLU A 61 7.31 8.11 16.64
CA GLU A 61 6.23 7.94 17.64
C GLU A 61 4.90 8.53 17.17
N THR A 62 4.92 9.75 16.61
CA THR A 62 3.73 10.52 16.25
C THR A 62 3.74 10.92 14.77
N VAL A 63 2.64 10.67 14.06
CA VAL A 63 2.46 11.18 12.69
C VAL A 63 1.68 12.49 12.73
N ALA A 64 2.32 13.57 12.30
CA ALA A 64 1.68 14.83 11.99
C ALA A 64 1.45 14.94 10.48
N VAL A 65 0.32 15.49 10.07
CA VAL A 65 0.04 15.83 8.67
C VAL A 65 -0.35 17.29 8.56
N ARG A 66 0.12 17.95 7.51
CA ARG A 66 -0.28 19.32 7.14
C ARG A 66 -0.88 19.31 5.75
N THR A 67 -2.09 19.85 5.63
CA THR A 67 -2.82 19.92 4.37
C THR A 67 -2.77 21.33 3.77
N LEU A 68 -2.45 21.41 2.49
CA LEU A 68 -2.43 22.63 1.69
C LEU A 68 -3.49 22.55 0.60
N TYR A 69 -4.40 23.52 0.60
CA TYR A 69 -5.53 23.61 -0.34
C TYR A 69 -5.39 24.73 -1.39
N ASP A 70 -4.38 25.60 -1.24
CA ASP A 70 -4.16 26.71 -2.17
C ASP A 70 -3.35 26.21 -3.37
N SER A 71 -4.00 26.05 -4.52
CA SER A 71 -3.39 25.50 -5.74
C SER A 71 -2.13 26.25 -6.20
N GLY A 72 -2.02 27.55 -5.91
CA GLY A 72 -0.82 28.34 -6.18
C GLY A 72 0.36 27.89 -5.32
N ALA A 73 0.15 27.82 -4.01
CA ALA A 73 1.14 27.33 -3.06
C ALA A 73 1.51 25.86 -3.31
N GLU A 74 0.53 25.01 -3.64
CA GLU A 74 0.76 23.60 -3.98
C GLU A 74 1.69 23.46 -5.19
N LYS A 75 1.45 24.22 -6.26
CA LYS A 75 2.33 24.23 -7.45
C LYS A 75 3.76 24.60 -7.11
N GLU A 76 3.98 25.56 -6.21
CA GLU A 76 5.32 25.96 -5.79
C GLU A 76 6.00 24.87 -4.94
N VAL A 77 5.28 24.22 -4.03
CA VAL A 77 5.80 23.09 -3.24
C VAL A 77 6.14 21.90 -4.13
N ILE A 78 5.22 21.49 -5.01
CA ILE A 78 5.43 20.39 -5.97
C ILE A 78 6.63 20.70 -6.87
N LYS A 79 6.76 21.94 -7.36
CA LYS A 79 7.90 22.36 -8.18
C LYS A 79 9.23 22.27 -7.42
N LYS A 80 9.27 22.64 -6.14
CA LYS A 80 10.46 22.48 -5.29
C LYS A 80 10.84 21.01 -5.15
N ILE A 81 9.88 20.14 -4.80
CA ILE A 81 10.11 18.70 -4.64
C ILE A 81 10.58 18.07 -5.96
N ASN A 82 9.93 18.40 -7.08
CA ASN A 82 10.30 17.90 -8.40
C ASN A 82 11.66 18.41 -8.89
N GLY A 83 12.16 19.52 -8.32
CA GLY A 83 13.50 20.05 -8.60
C GLY A 83 14.63 19.30 -7.89
N ILE A 84 14.32 18.42 -6.94
CA ILE A 84 15.34 17.69 -6.17
C ILE A 84 16.04 16.68 -7.09
N PRO A 85 17.39 16.69 -7.15
CA PRO A 85 18.15 15.74 -7.95
C PRO A 85 18.16 14.37 -7.28
N LEU A 86 17.36 13.45 -7.79
CA LEU A 86 17.34 12.06 -7.34
C LEU A 86 18.07 11.14 -8.33
N GLN A 87 18.60 10.03 -7.85
CA GLN A 87 19.19 8.96 -8.66
C GLN A 87 18.54 7.64 -8.28
N ALA A 88 18.30 6.75 -9.24
CA ALA A 88 17.71 5.44 -8.92
C ALA A 88 18.58 4.69 -7.89
N ALA A 89 17.91 4.03 -6.96
CA ALA A 89 18.53 3.22 -5.92
C ALA A 89 17.86 1.84 -5.87
N GLU A 90 18.56 0.88 -5.29
CA GLU A 90 18.03 -0.47 -5.07
C GLU A 90 17.09 -0.50 -3.87
N GLU A 91 16.22 -1.50 -3.80
CA GLU A 91 15.20 -1.64 -2.75
C GLU A 91 15.82 -1.83 -1.35
N ASP A 92 17.02 -2.40 -1.26
CA ASP A 92 17.72 -2.62 0.01
C ASP A 92 18.05 -1.30 0.76
N ALA A 93 18.10 -0.18 0.04
CA ALA A 93 18.26 1.16 0.62
C ALA A 93 17.12 1.52 1.59
N LEU A 94 15.93 0.93 1.45
CA LEU A 94 14.80 1.16 2.36
C LEU A 94 15.12 0.77 3.80
N SER A 95 15.97 -0.24 4.00
CA SER A 95 16.41 -0.67 5.35
C SER A 95 17.26 0.36 6.08
N GLN A 96 17.81 1.36 5.37
CA GLN A 96 18.69 2.39 5.94
C GLN A 96 17.94 3.66 6.38
N MET A 97 16.63 3.73 6.12
CA MET A 97 15.80 4.86 6.51
C MET A 97 15.61 4.88 8.03
N GLU A 98 15.69 6.05 8.65
CA GLU A 98 15.52 6.25 10.09
C GLU A 98 14.70 7.52 10.35
N PRO A 99 14.01 7.65 11.50
CA PRO A 99 13.31 8.89 11.81
C PRO A 99 14.23 10.14 11.79
N PRO A 100 13.69 11.31 11.40
CA PRO A 100 12.31 11.53 10.97
C PRO A 100 12.05 11.06 9.53
N PHE A 101 10.83 10.59 9.31
CA PHE A 101 10.28 10.33 7.97
C PHE A 101 9.42 11.50 7.53
N TYR A 102 9.55 11.85 6.26
CA TYR A 102 8.68 12.80 5.58
C TYR A 102 7.85 12.07 4.55
N GLY A 103 6.55 12.35 4.52
CA GLY A 103 5.63 11.80 3.53
C GLY A 103 5.01 12.91 2.68
N PHE A 104 4.63 12.57 1.46
CA PHE A 104 3.89 13.44 0.56
C PHE A 104 2.73 12.66 -0.02
N TRP A 105 1.56 13.30 -0.13
CA TRP A 105 0.42 12.77 -0.85
C TRP A 105 -0.23 13.87 -1.68
N VAL A 106 -0.61 13.53 -2.90
CA VAL A 106 -1.39 14.36 -3.81
C VAL A 106 -2.04 13.46 -4.86
N SER A 107 -3.27 13.75 -5.27
CA SER A 107 -3.91 12.98 -6.33
C SER A 107 -3.46 13.44 -7.72
N SER A 108 -3.44 12.50 -8.66
CA SER A 108 -3.31 12.77 -10.08
C SER A 108 -4.62 13.29 -10.70
N GLN A 109 -4.58 13.72 -11.96
CA GLN A 109 -5.77 14.16 -12.70
C GLN A 109 -6.82 13.04 -12.85
N ASP A 110 -6.37 11.79 -12.88
CA ASP A 110 -7.22 10.61 -12.99
C ASP A 110 -7.77 10.14 -11.64
N GLY A 111 -7.48 10.87 -10.55
CA GLY A 111 -7.93 10.56 -9.20
C GLY A 111 -7.10 9.49 -8.47
N PHE A 112 -6.05 8.96 -9.10
CA PHE A 112 -5.12 8.03 -8.44
C PHE A 112 -4.15 8.75 -7.52
N ASP A 113 -3.83 8.12 -6.40
CA ASP A 113 -2.85 8.59 -5.44
C ASP A 113 -1.43 8.64 -5.99
N ILE A 114 -0.72 9.73 -5.70
CA ILE A 114 0.73 9.82 -5.78
C ILE A 114 1.23 10.05 -4.36
N SER A 115 1.86 9.01 -3.80
CA SER A 115 2.44 9.08 -2.47
C SER A 115 3.93 8.77 -2.49
N VAL A 116 4.68 9.51 -1.68
CA VAL A 116 6.14 9.45 -1.63
C VAL A 116 6.59 9.56 -0.18
N THR A 117 7.60 8.77 0.18
CA THR A 117 8.23 8.81 1.50
C THR A 117 9.70 9.11 1.36
N ALA A 118 10.26 9.92 2.25
CA ALA A 118 11.67 10.23 2.29
C ALA A 118 12.23 10.20 3.72
N SER A 119 13.43 9.68 3.87
CA SER A 119 14.21 9.70 5.12
C SER A 119 15.68 9.40 4.78
N GLY A 120 16.61 10.10 5.44
CA GLY A 120 18.05 9.83 5.30
C GLY A 120 18.57 9.92 3.85
N GLY A 121 17.94 10.74 3.01
CA GLY A 121 18.25 10.87 1.58
C GLY A 121 17.70 9.73 0.70
N VAL A 122 17.04 8.73 1.27
CA VAL A 122 16.33 7.67 0.53
C VAL A 122 14.88 8.10 0.30
N TRP A 123 14.39 7.84 -0.91
CA TRP A 123 13.04 8.18 -1.35
C TRP A 123 12.33 6.95 -1.91
N LEU A 124 11.09 6.73 -1.48
CA LEU A 124 10.22 5.65 -1.93
C LEU A 124 8.96 6.25 -2.55
N LYS A 125 8.70 5.94 -3.81
CA LYS A 125 7.42 6.24 -4.47
C LYS A 125 6.46 5.06 -4.31
N ASN A 126 5.16 5.34 -4.34
CA ASN A 126 4.08 4.35 -4.18
C ASN A 126 4.09 3.17 -5.16
N ASP A 127 4.60 3.39 -6.38
CA ASP A 127 4.84 2.32 -7.35
C ASP A 127 5.99 1.35 -6.96
N GLY A 128 6.75 1.68 -5.93
CA GLY A 128 7.90 0.92 -5.42
C GLY A 128 9.24 1.39 -5.95
N ALA A 129 9.29 2.44 -6.79
CA ALA A 129 10.56 2.99 -7.24
C ALA A 129 11.30 3.65 -6.08
N VAL A 130 12.58 3.30 -5.93
CA VAL A 130 13.47 3.81 -4.88
C VAL A 130 14.52 4.71 -5.49
N TYR A 131 14.83 5.81 -4.79
CA TYR A 131 15.82 6.77 -5.22
C TYR A 131 16.68 7.24 -4.05
N TYR A 132 17.86 7.76 -4.38
CA TYR A 132 18.73 8.49 -3.46
C TYR A 132 18.88 9.94 -3.91
N GLY A 133 18.72 10.87 -2.97
CA GLY A 133 19.07 12.26 -3.13
C GLY A 133 18.91 13.00 -1.81
N ASP A 134 20.03 13.56 -1.35
CA ASP A 134 20.09 14.31 -0.11
C ASP A 134 19.39 15.66 -0.27
N THR A 135 18.47 15.95 0.64
CA THR A 135 17.79 17.25 0.72
C THR A 135 17.36 17.49 2.16
N ASP A 136 17.32 18.77 2.53
CA ASP A 136 16.66 19.18 3.76
C ASP A 136 15.14 19.33 3.52
N LEU A 137 14.35 18.48 4.17
CA LEU A 137 12.88 18.54 4.15
C LEU A 137 12.32 19.25 5.39
N SER A 138 13.11 19.50 6.43
CA SER A 138 12.61 20.20 7.62
C SER A 138 12.24 21.63 7.26
N GLY A 139 13.07 22.31 6.45
CA GLY A 139 12.75 23.65 5.96
C GLY A 139 11.48 23.70 5.10
N LEU A 140 11.12 22.62 4.40
CA LEU A 140 9.85 22.55 3.66
C LEU A 140 8.66 22.32 4.61
N TRP A 141 8.84 21.47 5.61
CA TRP A 141 7.84 21.24 6.66
C TRP A 141 7.52 22.51 7.43
N GLU A 142 8.54 23.26 7.85
CA GLU A 142 8.42 24.56 8.56
C GLU A 142 7.65 25.59 7.71
N GLN A 143 7.82 25.61 6.40
CA GLN A 143 7.07 26.50 5.50
C GLN A 143 5.55 26.22 5.51
N MET A 144 5.15 25.03 5.94
CA MET A 144 3.74 24.64 6.06
C MET A 144 3.20 24.85 7.49
N GLU A 145 3.97 25.42 8.41
CA GLU A 145 3.50 25.71 9.76
C GLU A 145 2.29 26.65 9.75
N GLY A 146 1.32 26.38 10.64
CA GLY A 146 0.06 27.13 10.72
C GLY A 146 -0.95 26.82 9.61
N LYS A 147 -0.67 25.82 8.76
CA LYS A 147 -1.68 25.19 7.89
C LYS A 147 -2.55 24.23 8.70
N ASP A 148 -3.57 23.68 8.03
CA ASP A 148 -4.46 22.66 8.59
C ASP A 148 -3.62 21.46 9.02
N GLU A 149 -3.51 21.23 10.33
CA GLU A 149 -2.63 20.24 10.94
C GLU A 149 -3.45 19.25 11.75
N ASP A 150 -3.27 17.97 11.44
CA ASP A 150 -3.89 16.85 12.14
C ASP A 150 -2.84 15.87 12.64
N THR A 151 -3.24 15.04 13.60
CA THR A 151 -2.45 13.89 14.06
C THR A 151 -3.08 12.61 13.55
N TRP A 152 -2.26 11.75 12.95
CA TRP A 152 -2.66 10.46 12.41
C TRP A 152 -1.83 9.35 13.08
N ASN A 153 -2.16 8.10 12.79
CA ASN A 153 -1.36 6.96 13.21
C ASN A 153 -0.44 6.50 12.07
N ALA A 154 0.52 5.63 12.40
CA ALA A 154 1.52 5.14 11.47
C ALA A 154 0.95 4.38 10.26
N LEU A 155 -0.25 3.79 10.36
CA LEU A 155 -0.87 3.03 9.25
C LEU A 155 -1.24 3.91 8.06
N ASN A 156 -1.52 5.18 8.32
CA ASN A 156 -1.93 6.14 7.29
C ASN A 156 -0.76 6.92 6.70
N PHE A 157 0.46 6.67 7.17
CA PHE A 157 1.64 7.31 6.63
C PHE A 157 1.90 6.83 5.19
N PRO A 158 2.29 7.72 4.24
CA PRO A 158 2.66 7.32 2.89
C PRO A 158 3.63 6.12 2.87
N ASN A 159 3.31 5.11 2.07
CA ASN A 159 4.09 3.88 1.93
C ASN A 159 4.26 3.02 3.21
N ALA A 160 3.48 3.23 4.28
CA ALA A 160 3.58 2.45 5.52
C ALA A 160 3.55 0.93 5.26
N GLY A 161 2.65 0.45 4.38
CA GLY A 161 2.57 -0.96 3.98
C GLY A 161 3.88 -1.54 3.44
N ARG A 162 4.61 -0.77 2.61
CA ARG A 162 5.91 -1.19 2.06
C ARG A 162 7.02 -1.09 3.12
N LEU A 163 7.01 -0.01 3.90
CA LEU A 163 8.07 0.27 4.89
C LEU A 163 7.98 -0.61 6.13
N SER A 164 6.80 -1.13 6.46
CA SER A 164 6.60 -2.04 7.61
C SER A 164 7.38 -3.35 7.51
N ALA A 165 7.81 -3.75 6.31
CA ALA A 165 8.69 -4.90 6.10
C ALA A 165 10.13 -4.65 6.60
N TYR A 166 10.53 -3.37 6.70
CA TYR A 166 11.87 -2.94 7.09
C TYR A 166 11.88 -2.32 8.50
N HIS A 167 10.78 -1.66 8.86
CA HIS A 167 10.69 -0.76 10.01
C HIS A 167 9.41 -1.03 10.81
N THR A 168 9.54 -1.66 11.98
CA THR A 168 8.39 -2.03 12.82
C THR A 168 7.62 -0.82 13.36
N ILE A 169 8.22 0.38 13.34
CA ILE A 169 7.56 1.64 13.73
C ILE A 169 6.35 2.00 12.86
N PHE A 170 6.22 1.41 11.66
CA PHE A 170 5.01 1.57 10.81
C PHE A 170 3.88 0.62 11.18
N LEU A 171 4.13 -0.34 12.08
CA LEU A 171 3.08 -1.19 12.62
C LEU A 171 2.40 -0.47 13.79
N LEU A 172 1.08 -0.49 13.82
CA LEU A 172 0.33 0.11 14.92
C LEU A 172 0.08 -0.94 15.99
N LYS A 173 0.57 -0.70 17.21
CA LYS A 173 0.24 -1.58 18.34
C LYS A 173 -1.29 -1.65 18.46
N ALA A 174 -1.85 -2.85 18.43
CA ALA A 174 -3.27 -3.03 18.67
C ALA A 174 -3.56 -2.61 20.11
N ASP A 175 -4.54 -1.73 20.31
CA ASP A 175 -4.98 -1.38 21.65
C ASP A 175 -5.36 -2.66 22.40
N GLU A 176 -4.86 -2.81 23.63
CA GLU A 176 -5.31 -3.88 24.54
C GLU A 176 -6.77 -3.68 24.98
N GLN A 177 -7.47 -2.67 24.45
CA GLN A 177 -8.92 -2.54 24.59
C GLN A 177 -9.58 -3.72 23.89
N THR A 178 -9.68 -4.81 24.66
CA THR A 178 -10.75 -5.79 24.62
C THR A 178 -12.07 -5.03 24.63
N ALA A 179 -12.52 -4.59 23.45
CA ALA A 179 -13.95 -4.67 23.21
C ALA A 179 -14.28 -6.14 23.49
N GLU A 180 -14.93 -6.41 24.62
CA GLU A 180 -15.30 -7.77 25.00
C GLU A 180 -16.03 -8.36 23.80
N VAL A 181 -15.46 -9.40 23.20
CA VAL A 181 -16.17 -10.18 22.19
C VAL A 181 -17.42 -10.70 22.89
N PRO A 182 -18.63 -10.32 22.45
CA PRO A 182 -19.85 -10.80 23.08
C PRO A 182 -19.83 -12.33 23.13
N GLU A 183 -20.12 -12.89 24.30
CA GLU A 183 -20.17 -14.33 24.49
C GLU A 183 -21.06 -14.96 23.42
N GLY A 184 -20.62 -16.05 22.79
CA GLY A 184 -21.35 -16.72 21.72
C GLY A 184 -21.06 -16.21 20.30
N LEU A 185 -20.32 -15.10 20.11
CA LEU A 185 -19.75 -14.74 18.81
C LEU A 185 -18.37 -15.37 18.63
N THR A 186 -18.14 -15.97 17.46
CA THR A 186 -16.86 -16.58 17.11
C THR A 186 -16.50 -16.28 15.66
N LEU A 187 -15.19 -16.17 15.39
CA LEU A 187 -14.61 -16.14 14.06
C LEU A 187 -13.59 -17.26 13.96
N THR A 188 -13.72 -18.12 12.95
CA THR A 188 -12.84 -19.28 12.76
C THR A 188 -12.34 -19.34 11.32
N VAL A 189 -11.11 -19.80 11.10
CA VAL A 189 -10.58 -20.00 9.74
C VAL A 189 -11.16 -21.28 9.16
N GLU A 190 -11.79 -21.19 7.99
CA GLU A 190 -12.30 -22.35 7.25
C GLU A 190 -11.32 -22.83 6.19
N ASP A 191 -10.77 -21.89 5.43
CA ASP A 191 -9.79 -22.16 4.37
C ASP A 191 -8.82 -21.00 4.27
N ILE A 192 -7.60 -21.31 3.84
CA ILE A 192 -6.57 -20.29 3.65
C ILE A 192 -5.74 -20.62 2.41
N GLY A 193 -5.84 -19.74 1.42
CA GLY A 193 -5.11 -19.81 0.18
C GLY A 193 -3.72 -19.20 0.29
N THR A 194 -3.16 -18.77 -0.84
CA THR A 194 -1.91 -17.97 -0.87
C THR A 194 -2.16 -16.47 -0.78
N SER A 195 -3.38 -16.04 -1.09
CA SER A 195 -3.76 -14.63 -1.29
C SER A 195 -5.13 -14.28 -0.72
N GLU A 196 -5.83 -15.26 -0.17
CA GLU A 196 -7.17 -15.09 0.38
C GLU A 196 -7.33 -15.98 1.59
N ILE A 197 -8.24 -15.60 2.47
CA ILE A 197 -8.61 -16.34 3.67
C ILE A 197 -10.13 -16.35 3.76
N THR A 198 -10.69 -17.53 3.96
CA THR A 198 -12.11 -17.71 4.20
C THR A 198 -12.32 -18.01 5.68
N VAL A 199 -13.18 -17.23 6.32
CA VAL A 199 -13.50 -17.33 7.74
C VAL A 199 -14.99 -17.53 7.93
N ARG A 200 -15.36 -18.24 8.99
CA ARG A 200 -16.74 -18.40 9.43
C ARG A 200 -17.00 -17.54 10.64
N ILE A 201 -17.97 -16.65 10.52
CA ILE A 201 -18.58 -15.92 11.64
C ILE A 201 -19.77 -16.74 12.12
N THR A 202 -19.81 -17.09 13.40
CA THR A 202 -20.95 -17.78 14.01
C THR A 202 -21.50 -16.94 15.16
N ASN A 203 -22.82 -16.71 15.14
CA ASN A 203 -23.51 -15.94 16.16
C ASN A 203 -24.42 -16.83 17.01
N ASN A 204 -24.06 -17.01 18.27
CA ASN A 204 -24.88 -17.64 19.31
C ASN A 204 -25.02 -16.73 20.54
N SER A 205 -24.89 -15.41 20.37
CA SER A 205 -24.88 -14.45 21.49
C SER A 205 -26.24 -14.20 22.14
N GLY A 206 -27.32 -14.67 21.50
CA GLY A 206 -28.69 -14.33 21.86
C GLY A 206 -29.21 -13.04 21.22
N GLU A 207 -28.35 -12.28 20.55
CA GLU A 207 -28.68 -11.02 19.87
C GLU A 207 -28.29 -11.06 18.39
N GLU A 208 -28.76 -10.07 17.62
CA GLU A 208 -28.32 -9.86 16.24
C GLU A 208 -26.92 -9.24 16.22
N PHE A 209 -26.06 -9.72 15.31
CA PHE A 209 -24.72 -9.17 15.11
C PHE A 209 -24.64 -8.50 13.73
N SER A 210 -24.02 -7.34 13.66
CA SER A 210 -23.80 -6.61 12.41
C SER A 210 -22.31 -6.40 12.19
N TYR A 211 -21.83 -6.60 10.96
CA TYR A 211 -20.44 -6.38 10.58
C TYR A 211 -20.30 -5.78 9.17
N GLY A 212 -19.21 -5.04 8.94
CA GLY A 212 -18.87 -4.48 7.63
C GLY A 212 -17.97 -5.37 6.75
N GLU A 213 -17.67 -4.89 5.54
CA GLU A 213 -16.66 -5.52 4.66
C GLU A 213 -15.21 -5.16 5.05
N TYR A 214 -15.02 -4.14 5.89
CA TYR A 214 -13.70 -3.76 6.36
C TYR A 214 -13.08 -4.87 7.21
N PHE A 215 -11.81 -5.17 6.95
CA PHE A 215 -11.02 -6.08 7.75
C PHE A 215 -9.59 -5.55 7.89
N SER A 216 -8.93 -5.98 8.96
CA SER A 216 -7.49 -5.76 9.13
C SER A 216 -6.77 -7.07 9.42
N ILE A 217 -5.47 -7.09 9.23
CA ILE A 217 -4.63 -8.17 9.76
C ILE A 217 -3.68 -7.61 10.82
N GLN A 218 -3.42 -8.42 11.83
CA GLN A 218 -2.48 -8.11 12.88
C GLN A 218 -1.42 -9.20 12.96
N LYS A 219 -0.16 -8.80 13.15
CA LYS A 219 0.97 -9.72 13.35
C LYS A 219 1.33 -9.79 14.82
N GLN A 220 1.64 -10.99 15.31
CA GLN A 220 2.18 -11.16 16.66
C GLN A 220 3.70 -10.95 16.64
N ILE A 221 4.18 -10.05 17.49
CA ILE A 221 5.60 -9.77 17.72
C ILE A 221 5.80 -9.70 19.24
N ASP A 222 6.69 -10.54 19.77
CA ASP A 222 7.02 -10.59 21.21
C ASP A 222 5.80 -10.69 22.14
N GLY A 223 4.79 -11.47 21.73
CA GLY A 223 3.55 -11.67 22.49
C GLY A 223 2.58 -10.48 22.45
N GLN A 224 2.80 -9.51 21.57
CA GLN A 224 1.95 -8.35 21.37
C GLN A 224 1.44 -8.32 19.93
N TRP A 225 0.21 -7.83 19.73
CA TRP A 225 -0.41 -7.74 18.42
C TRP A 225 -0.21 -6.36 17.81
N TYR A 226 0.13 -6.33 16.53
CA TYR A 226 0.33 -5.10 15.78
C TYR A 226 -0.43 -5.13 14.46
N THR A 227 -1.26 -4.13 14.20
CA THR A 227 -1.94 -3.93 12.93
C THR A 227 -0.93 -3.66 11.83
N VAL A 228 -1.06 -4.43 10.75
CA VAL A 228 -0.23 -4.30 9.56
C VAL A 228 -0.87 -3.26 8.63
N PRO A 229 -0.12 -2.26 8.15
CA PRO A 229 -0.65 -1.32 7.18
C PRO A 229 -0.92 -1.97 5.82
N VAL A 230 -1.96 -1.52 5.14
CA VAL A 230 -2.24 -1.91 3.75
C VAL A 230 -1.11 -1.44 2.85
N ARG A 231 -0.68 -2.30 1.92
CA ARG A 231 0.41 -2.03 0.97
C ARG A 231 -0.09 -1.57 -0.39
N ALA A 232 -1.26 -2.05 -0.83
CA ALA A 232 -1.84 -1.67 -2.11
C ALA A 232 -2.34 -0.23 -2.07
N ASP A 233 -2.16 0.49 -3.18
CA ASP A 233 -2.68 1.84 -3.35
C ASP A 233 -4.16 1.81 -3.76
N ASN A 234 -4.88 2.90 -3.48
CA ASN A 234 -6.28 3.10 -3.88
C ASN A 234 -7.22 1.95 -3.45
N VAL A 235 -7.02 1.42 -2.25
CA VAL A 235 -7.91 0.42 -1.65
C VAL A 235 -9.10 1.12 -0.99
N GLY A 236 -10.30 0.65 -1.30
CA GLY A 236 -11.54 1.05 -0.64
C GLY A 236 -12.37 -0.17 -0.28
N PHE A 237 -13.19 -0.03 0.75
CA PHE A 237 -14.15 -1.04 1.20
C PHE A 237 -15.56 -0.53 0.95
N GLN A 238 -16.51 -1.42 0.64
CA GLN A 238 -17.90 -0.99 0.56
C GLN A 238 -18.44 -0.74 1.96
N ASP A 239 -19.21 0.33 2.11
CA ASP A 239 -19.90 0.64 3.35
C ASP A 239 -21.24 -0.11 3.38
N ILE A 240 -21.16 -1.42 3.64
CA ILE A 240 -22.30 -2.34 3.72
C ILE A 240 -22.35 -2.94 5.11
N ALA A 241 -23.55 -2.96 5.72
CA ALA A 241 -23.81 -3.66 6.97
C ALA A 241 -24.42 -5.05 6.67
N HIS A 242 -23.66 -6.10 6.98
CA HIS A 242 -24.15 -7.48 6.99
C HIS A 242 -24.82 -7.77 8.32
N ILE A 243 -26.05 -8.28 8.26
CA ILE A 243 -26.84 -8.61 9.45
C ILE A 243 -26.83 -10.12 9.64
N LEU A 244 -26.36 -10.58 10.80
CA LEU A 244 -26.26 -11.98 11.18
C LEU A 244 -27.14 -12.28 12.40
N PRO A 245 -28.31 -12.91 12.20
CA PRO A 245 -29.21 -13.29 13.29
C PRO A 245 -28.58 -14.27 14.28
N ASN A 246 -29.10 -14.31 15.51
CA ASN A 246 -28.73 -15.31 16.50
C ASN A 246 -29.05 -16.74 16.02
N GLY A 247 -28.11 -17.65 16.22
CA GLY A 247 -28.15 -19.05 15.79
C GLY A 247 -27.66 -19.27 14.36
N GLU A 248 -27.27 -18.21 13.62
CA GLU A 248 -26.81 -18.31 12.25
C GLU A 248 -25.28 -18.22 12.11
N SER A 249 -24.79 -18.50 10.91
CA SER A 249 -23.38 -18.35 10.56
C SER A 249 -23.21 -17.92 9.11
N ALA A 250 -22.19 -17.12 8.85
CA ALA A 250 -21.80 -16.66 7.54
C ALA A 250 -20.34 -17.03 7.25
N SER A 251 -20.03 -17.34 6.00
CA SER A 251 -18.66 -17.54 5.53
C SER A 251 -18.25 -16.35 4.69
N GLU A 252 -17.15 -15.70 5.05
CA GLU A 252 -16.63 -14.50 4.38
C GLU A 252 -15.23 -14.76 3.84
N THR A 253 -14.92 -14.24 2.66
CA THR A 253 -13.60 -14.40 2.03
C THR A 253 -12.93 -13.06 1.83
N TYR A 254 -11.74 -12.90 2.41
CA TYR A 254 -10.98 -11.66 2.41
C TYR A 254 -9.73 -11.77 1.54
N ASN A 255 -9.45 -10.74 0.76
CA ASN A 255 -8.29 -10.68 -0.14
C ASN A 255 -7.05 -10.14 0.58
N LEU A 256 -6.11 -11.02 0.89
CA LEU A 256 -4.86 -10.68 1.58
C LEU A 256 -3.82 -10.00 0.67
N ASN A 257 -3.99 -10.00 -0.66
CA ASN A 257 -3.02 -9.38 -1.58
C ASN A 257 -2.84 -7.88 -1.33
N ILE A 258 -3.81 -7.21 -0.71
CA ILE A 258 -3.71 -5.78 -0.37
C ILE A 258 -2.57 -5.50 0.62
N TYR A 259 -2.09 -6.51 1.35
CA TYR A 259 -0.93 -6.41 2.25
C TYR A 259 0.39 -6.81 1.57
N GLY A 260 0.35 -7.26 0.32
CA GLY A 260 1.49 -7.84 -0.39
C GLY A 260 1.87 -9.22 0.16
N THR A 261 3.14 -9.59 0.01
CA THR A 261 3.66 -10.85 0.56
C THR A 261 3.85 -10.71 2.06
N LEU A 262 3.17 -11.58 2.82
CA LEU A 262 3.31 -11.64 4.28
C LEU A 262 4.57 -12.42 4.65
N GLU A 263 5.36 -11.85 5.55
CA GLU A 263 6.49 -12.54 6.16
C GLU A 263 6.02 -13.69 7.05
N PRO A 264 6.85 -14.74 7.26
CA PRO A 264 6.51 -15.79 8.19
C PRO A 264 6.20 -15.26 9.60
N GLY A 265 5.22 -15.88 10.25
CA GLY A 265 4.80 -15.52 11.61
C GLY A 265 3.36 -15.91 11.91
N THR A 266 2.94 -15.59 13.14
CA THR A 266 1.55 -15.72 13.57
C THR A 266 0.81 -14.43 13.30
N TYR A 267 -0.34 -14.55 12.66
CA TYR A 267 -1.22 -13.46 12.30
C TYR A 267 -2.63 -13.73 12.83
N ARG A 268 -3.44 -12.67 12.92
CA ARG A 268 -4.88 -12.79 13.06
C ARG A 268 -5.57 -11.87 12.08
N LEU A 269 -6.62 -12.36 11.45
CA LEU A 269 -7.57 -11.54 10.72
C LEU A 269 -8.56 -10.95 11.72
N VAL A 270 -8.90 -9.68 11.58
CA VAL A 270 -9.80 -8.95 12.47
C VAL A 270 -10.96 -8.37 11.67
N VAL A 271 -12.19 -8.68 12.11
CA VAL A 271 -13.45 -8.15 11.58
C VAL A 271 -14.23 -7.63 12.77
N GLU A 272 -14.53 -6.33 12.78
CA GLU A 272 -15.08 -5.65 13.96
C GLU A 272 -14.23 -5.95 15.21
N THR A 273 -14.81 -6.63 16.21
CA THR A 273 -14.15 -7.05 17.44
C THR A 273 -13.69 -8.51 17.41
N LEU A 274 -14.05 -9.27 16.37
CA LEU A 274 -13.73 -10.68 16.22
C LEU A 274 -12.37 -10.86 15.57
N SER A 275 -11.70 -11.96 15.90
CA SER A 275 -10.46 -12.33 15.23
C SER A 275 -10.28 -13.83 15.10
N ALA A 276 -9.55 -14.23 14.06
CA ALA A 276 -9.20 -15.62 13.79
C ALA A 276 -7.72 -15.71 13.46
N GLU A 277 -7.00 -16.56 14.19
CA GLU A 277 -5.56 -16.71 14.06
C GLU A 277 -5.19 -17.64 12.90
N PHE A 278 -4.12 -17.31 12.20
CA PHE A 278 -3.53 -18.11 11.14
C PHE A 278 -2.01 -17.96 11.14
N LEU A 279 -1.34 -18.99 10.63
CA LEU A 279 0.11 -19.03 10.46
C LEU A 279 0.47 -18.74 9.01
N VAL A 280 1.51 -17.92 8.85
CA VAL A 280 2.23 -17.76 7.58
C VAL A 280 3.59 -18.44 7.72
N GLY A 281 3.85 -19.44 6.88
CA GLY A 281 5.16 -20.09 6.72
C GLY A 281 5.83 -19.70 5.40
N HIS A 282 6.93 -20.37 5.05
CA HIS A 282 7.63 -20.16 3.77
C HIS A 282 6.78 -20.59 2.56
N GLY A 283 5.89 -19.71 2.10
CA GLY A 283 5.01 -19.93 0.94
C GLY A 283 3.78 -20.80 1.22
N ARG A 284 3.41 -20.99 2.49
CA ARG A 284 2.22 -21.75 2.91
C ARG A 284 1.54 -21.03 4.05
N MET A 285 0.22 -20.96 4.03
CA MET A 285 -0.58 -20.46 5.14
C MET A 285 -1.42 -21.61 5.71
N ALA A 286 -1.74 -21.56 7.00
CA ALA A 286 -2.56 -22.55 7.69
C ALA A 286 -3.38 -21.89 8.81
N GLY A 287 -4.65 -22.24 8.96
CA GLY A 287 -5.44 -21.83 10.13
C GLY A 287 -4.88 -22.45 11.41
N ILE A 288 -5.04 -21.74 12.53
CA ILE A 288 -4.80 -22.32 13.85
C ILE A 288 -6.15 -22.83 14.36
N GLU A 289 -6.28 -24.14 14.57
CA GLU A 289 -7.45 -24.71 15.24
C GLU A 289 -7.50 -24.15 16.66
N GLY A 290 -8.59 -23.48 17.03
CA GLY A 290 -8.83 -23.07 18.41
C GLY A 290 -9.03 -24.31 19.29
N GLU A 291 -8.37 -24.33 20.46
CA GLU A 291 -8.65 -25.31 21.53
C GLU A 291 -10.06 -25.13 22.12
#